data_AF-A0A1J5C4I7-F1
#
_entry.id   AF-A0A1J5C4I7-F1
#
_cell.length_a   1.000
_cell.length_b   1.000
_cell.length_c   1.000
_cell.angle_alpha   90.00
_cell.angle_beta   90.00
_cell.angle_gamma   90.00
#
_symmetry.space_group_name_H-M   'P 1'
#
loop_
_entity.id
_entity.type
_entity.pdbx_description
1 polymer ?
#
loop_
_entity_poly.entity_id
_entity_poly.type
_entity_poly.pdbx_seq_one_letter_code
_entity_poly.pdbx_strand_id
1 'polypeptide(L)'
;IRAMMVAKRIKPADWVTWQVGALDPREDTGVQQWWRDWRTQALGGGVETGDSPPAGSMLCLLTGEPVEPLLTQPKISGLSGVGGLSMGDVMVGFDKAAFQSYGLEKSTNAAMGEAPAQQYVDALNHLIRQQKEATGKNPSRRTNAMMVYWFKEHIPPEEDPFSMLYGMETGEQQTASALAQARKLLDAIRSGNRSALGNNHYYAMTLSGASGRVMVRDWMDGQFVQLVAHIEAWFTDMAIVHREGGNRLAPDPKFLAVGGSLVRELKDLPASTTSVLWHAAVAQLPIPQPLMAQALDRFRSAIVKDETFSHARMGLIKAYFVRQPQGKALMQPYLNPDHPDPAYHCGRLLAVLAKLQQAALGDVGAGVVQRFYAAASTAPGLTFGRLVGNSRNHLGKLEGGLSYWYEQQIAEVMKKLGDQFPRTLNLEGQGLFALGYYQQLAALRTPKKDSSNSNSNSNTEGESK
;
A
#
# COMPACT_ATOMS: atom_id res chain seq x y z
N ILE A 1 44.51 -12.80 -7.30
CA ILE A 1 43.04 -12.70 -7.51
C ILE A 1 42.31 -14.01 -7.22
N ARG A 2 42.57 -15.14 -7.91
CA ARG A 2 41.86 -16.42 -7.65
C ARG A 2 41.90 -16.90 -6.19
N ALA A 3 43.06 -16.85 -5.54
CA ALA A 3 43.18 -17.22 -4.12
C ALA A 3 42.34 -16.31 -3.19
N MET A 4 42.28 -15.01 -3.49
CA MET A 4 41.42 -14.05 -2.78
C MET A 4 39.93 -14.36 -2.97
N MET A 5 39.52 -14.71 -4.20
CA MET A 5 38.13 -15.09 -4.50
C MET A 5 37.71 -16.34 -3.72
N VAL A 6 38.59 -17.35 -3.65
CA VAL A 6 38.37 -18.56 -2.84
C VAL A 6 38.27 -18.23 -1.35
N ALA A 7 39.20 -17.42 -0.82
CA ALA A 7 39.19 -17.02 0.59
C ALA A 7 37.92 -16.23 0.97
N LYS A 8 37.39 -15.40 0.06
CA LYS A 8 36.15 -14.64 0.25
C LYS A 8 34.87 -15.42 -0.09
N ARG A 9 34.99 -16.71 -0.45
CA ARG A 9 33.85 -17.58 -0.82
C ARG A 9 32.96 -16.98 -1.92
N ILE A 10 33.58 -16.28 -2.87
CA ILE A 10 32.89 -15.66 -4.00
C ILE A 10 32.26 -16.75 -4.87
N LYS A 11 30.97 -16.61 -5.15
CA LYS A 11 30.18 -17.49 -6.01
C LYS A 11 30.18 -16.97 -7.46
N PRO A 12 29.92 -17.83 -8.47
CA PRO A 12 29.84 -17.40 -9.87
C PRO A 12 28.84 -16.27 -10.16
N ALA A 13 27.80 -16.13 -9.32
CA ALA A 13 26.79 -15.08 -9.45
C ALA A 13 27.13 -13.78 -8.70
N ASP A 14 28.24 -13.75 -7.95
CA ASP A 14 28.60 -12.59 -7.15
C ASP A 14 29.25 -11.52 -8.04
N TRP A 15 28.81 -10.27 -7.87
CA TRP A 15 29.43 -9.12 -8.52
C TRP A 15 30.79 -8.85 -7.90
N VAL A 16 31.83 -8.84 -8.73
CA VAL A 16 33.20 -8.53 -8.31
C VAL A 16 33.64 -7.25 -8.99
N THR A 17 34.12 -6.31 -8.20
CA THR A 17 34.81 -5.11 -8.69
C THR A 17 36.29 -5.16 -8.31
N TRP A 18 37.11 -4.34 -8.97
CA TRP A 18 38.53 -4.20 -8.73
C TRP A 18 38.92 -2.73 -8.82
N GLN A 19 40.02 -2.38 -8.15
CA GLN A 19 40.60 -1.04 -8.16
C GLN A 19 42.10 -1.15 -8.47
N VAL A 20 42.69 -0.11 -9.08
CA VAL A 20 44.13 -0.04 -9.36
C VAL A 20 44.74 1.00 -8.44
N GLY A 21 45.40 0.55 -7.37
CA GLY A 21 45.84 1.45 -6.31
C GLY A 21 44.63 2.13 -5.65
N ALA A 22 44.53 3.44 -5.79
CA ALA A 22 43.39 4.25 -5.32
C ALA A 22 42.36 4.56 -6.42
N LEU A 23 42.60 4.16 -7.67
CA LEU A 23 41.70 4.42 -8.79
C LEU A 23 40.63 3.33 -8.89
N ASP A 24 39.36 3.73 -8.87
CA ASP A 24 38.25 2.87 -9.29
C ASP A 24 37.99 3.07 -10.79
N PRO A 25 38.28 2.07 -11.66
CA PRO A 25 38.07 2.19 -13.11
C PRO A 25 36.60 2.46 -13.50
N ARG A 26 35.63 2.21 -12.60
CA ARG A 26 34.22 2.50 -12.86
C ARG A 26 33.90 3.98 -12.73
N GLU A 27 34.72 4.73 -12.01
CA GLU A 27 34.57 6.17 -11.80
C GLU A 27 35.45 6.97 -12.77
N ASP A 28 36.41 6.32 -13.44
CA ASP A 28 37.28 6.95 -14.43
C ASP A 28 36.53 7.28 -15.73
N THR A 29 36.53 8.56 -16.08
CA THR A 29 35.81 9.07 -17.27
C THR A 29 36.37 8.52 -18.59
N GLY A 30 37.68 8.27 -18.67
CA GLY A 30 38.32 7.71 -19.86
C GLY A 30 37.95 6.25 -20.07
N VAL A 31 37.95 5.45 -19.01
CA VAL A 31 37.48 4.05 -19.03
C VAL A 31 36.00 3.97 -19.37
N GLN A 32 35.16 4.83 -18.76
CA GLN A 32 33.74 4.90 -19.10
C GLN A 32 33.54 5.28 -20.58
N GLN A 33 34.29 6.25 -21.10
CA GLN A 33 34.18 6.66 -22.49
C GLN A 33 34.62 5.55 -23.44
N TRP A 34 35.74 4.87 -23.14
CA TRP A 34 36.20 3.72 -23.92
C TRP A 34 35.12 2.63 -24.02
N TRP A 35 34.45 2.31 -22.90
CA TRP A 35 33.35 1.34 -22.91
C TRP A 35 32.13 1.83 -23.71
N ARG A 36 31.79 3.12 -23.66
CA ARG A 36 30.72 3.69 -24.50
C ARG A 36 31.07 3.60 -25.99
N ASP A 37 32.30 3.92 -26.35
CA ASP A 37 32.77 3.89 -27.74
C ASP A 37 32.82 2.44 -28.25
N TRP A 38 33.38 1.52 -27.46
CA TRP A 38 33.39 0.10 -27.77
C TRP A 38 31.97 -0.45 -27.92
N ARG A 39 31.04 -0.09 -27.02
CA ARG A 39 29.64 -0.52 -27.09
C ARG A 39 28.94 0.06 -28.31
N THR A 40 29.20 1.32 -28.67
CA THR A 40 28.66 1.97 -29.87
C THR A 40 29.15 1.28 -31.14
N GLN A 41 30.43 0.92 -31.21
CA GLN A 41 30.99 0.16 -32.33
C GLN A 41 30.42 -1.26 -32.39
N ALA A 42 30.26 -1.94 -31.25
CA ALA A 42 29.66 -3.27 -31.17
C ALA A 42 28.17 -3.25 -31.59
N LEU A 43 27.42 -2.20 -31.23
CA LEU A 43 26.01 -2.03 -31.61
C LEU A 43 25.84 -1.53 -33.06
N GLY A 44 26.79 -0.75 -33.57
CA GLY A 44 26.74 -0.13 -34.91
C GLY A 44 27.21 -1.03 -36.05
N GLY A 45 27.75 -2.22 -35.76
CA GLY A 45 28.30 -3.14 -36.74
C GLY A 45 27.29 -3.87 -37.65
N GLY A 46 26.02 -3.47 -37.68
CA GLY A 46 24.94 -4.17 -38.40
C GLY A 46 24.08 -3.33 -39.35
N VAL A 47 24.36 -2.03 -39.53
CA VAL A 47 23.60 -1.19 -40.47
C VAL A 47 24.58 -0.59 -41.49
N GLU A 48 24.91 -1.37 -42.50
CA GLU A 48 25.35 -0.80 -43.77
C GLU A 48 24.16 0.00 -44.32
N THR A 49 24.34 1.31 -44.51
CA THR A 49 23.40 2.20 -45.18
C THR A 49 23.40 1.92 -46.69
N GLY A 50 23.08 0.68 -47.09
CA GLY A 50 22.61 0.37 -48.42
C GLY A 50 21.11 0.59 -48.48
N ASP A 51 20.57 1.03 -49.62
CA ASP A 51 19.14 1.29 -49.86
C ASP A 51 18.21 0.07 -49.68
N SER A 52 18.72 -1.07 -49.17
CA SER A 52 17.95 -2.27 -48.92
C SER A 52 18.41 -2.94 -47.62
N PRO A 53 17.49 -3.27 -46.68
CA PRO A 53 17.88 -3.87 -45.42
C PRO A 53 18.41 -5.31 -45.67
N PRO A 54 19.38 -5.77 -44.87
CA PRO A 54 19.99 -7.08 -45.06
C PRO A 54 18.96 -8.22 -44.97
N ALA A 55 19.25 -9.33 -45.66
CA ALA A 55 18.39 -10.51 -45.67
C ALA A 55 18.22 -11.05 -44.23
N GLY A 56 16.95 -11.22 -43.79
CA GLY A 56 16.63 -11.63 -42.42
C GLY A 56 16.40 -10.48 -41.43
N SER A 57 16.48 -9.23 -41.89
CA SER A 57 16.02 -8.07 -41.13
C SER A 57 14.52 -8.17 -40.81
N MET A 58 14.16 -7.70 -39.61
CA MET A 58 12.78 -7.65 -39.13
C MET A 58 12.46 -6.23 -38.66
N LEU A 59 11.18 -5.88 -38.67
CA LEU A 59 10.73 -4.61 -38.10
C LEU A 59 10.88 -4.66 -36.58
N CYS A 60 11.64 -3.74 -36.00
CA CYS A 60 11.74 -3.62 -34.55
C CYS A 60 10.40 -3.16 -33.97
N LEU A 61 9.82 -3.93 -33.05
CA LEU A 61 8.55 -3.58 -32.40
C LEU A 61 8.62 -2.35 -31.50
N LEU A 62 9.82 -1.91 -31.10
CA LEU A 62 10.01 -0.74 -30.24
C LEU A 62 10.17 0.56 -31.05
N THR A 63 10.92 0.51 -32.16
CA THR A 63 11.29 1.70 -32.92
C THR A 63 10.56 1.82 -34.25
N GLY A 64 10.02 0.71 -34.78
CA GLY A 64 9.47 0.66 -36.14
C GLY A 64 10.54 0.67 -37.23
N GLU A 65 11.82 0.52 -36.89
CA GLU A 65 12.91 0.48 -37.87
C GLU A 65 13.38 -0.96 -38.18
N PRO A 66 13.92 -1.22 -39.38
CA PRO A 66 14.52 -2.52 -39.71
C PRO A 66 15.73 -2.82 -38.82
N VAL A 67 15.79 -4.01 -38.23
CA VAL A 67 16.88 -4.45 -37.36
C VAL A 67 17.21 -5.93 -37.58
N GLU A 68 18.42 -6.35 -37.22
CA GLU A 68 18.69 -7.74 -36.88
C GLU A 68 18.13 -8.01 -35.48
N PRO A 69 17.14 -8.90 -35.32
CA PRO A 69 16.48 -9.13 -34.05
C PRO A 69 17.36 -9.91 -33.08
N LEU A 70 17.36 -9.51 -31.81
CA LEU A 70 17.97 -10.31 -30.75
C LEU A 70 17.33 -11.70 -30.65
N LEU A 71 18.15 -12.75 -30.61
CA LEU A 71 17.69 -14.11 -30.28
C LEU A 71 17.26 -14.21 -28.80
N THR A 72 17.95 -13.51 -27.90
CA THR A 72 17.66 -13.49 -26.45
C THR A 72 17.73 -12.06 -25.94
N GLN A 73 16.68 -11.62 -25.25
CA GLN A 73 16.60 -10.29 -24.69
C GLN A 73 17.54 -10.11 -23.47
N PRO A 74 18.07 -8.89 -23.24
CA PRO A 74 18.85 -8.57 -22.06
C PRO A 74 18.04 -8.74 -20.77
N LYS A 75 18.76 -8.92 -19.65
CA LYS A 75 18.18 -9.27 -18.34
C LYS A 75 17.84 -8.03 -17.52
N ILE A 76 16.62 -8.01 -17.00
CA ILE A 76 16.14 -7.11 -15.96
C ILE A 76 16.45 -7.76 -14.61
N SER A 77 17.23 -7.07 -13.80
CA SER A 77 17.71 -7.53 -12.50
C SER A 77 16.88 -6.94 -11.36
N GLY A 78 16.99 -7.55 -10.18
CA GLY A 78 16.41 -6.98 -8.96
C GLY A 78 14.97 -7.37 -8.66
N LEU A 79 14.30 -8.18 -9.46
CA LEU A 79 12.93 -8.63 -9.16
C LEU A 79 12.85 -9.84 -8.21
N SER A 80 13.98 -10.34 -7.69
CA SER A 80 14.02 -11.50 -6.78
C SER A 80 13.17 -11.36 -5.52
N GLY A 81 12.95 -10.12 -5.05
CA GLY A 81 12.07 -9.84 -3.91
C GLY A 81 10.57 -10.00 -4.21
N VAL A 82 10.20 -10.06 -5.49
CA VAL A 82 8.81 -10.09 -5.99
C VAL A 82 8.58 -11.26 -6.96
N GLY A 83 9.30 -12.37 -6.77
CA GLY A 83 9.13 -13.61 -7.55
C GLY A 83 10.06 -13.79 -8.76
N GLY A 84 10.99 -12.86 -8.99
CA GLY A 84 11.98 -12.93 -10.06
C GLY A 84 13.17 -13.84 -9.76
N LEU A 85 13.97 -14.14 -10.79
CA LEU A 85 15.22 -14.88 -10.62
C LEU A 85 16.34 -13.97 -10.11
N SER A 86 17.27 -14.53 -9.33
CA SER A 86 18.47 -13.80 -8.88
C SER A 86 19.39 -13.38 -10.02
N MET A 87 19.43 -14.20 -11.09
CA MET A 87 20.20 -13.94 -12.31
C MET A 87 19.49 -12.97 -13.28
N GLY A 88 18.33 -12.45 -12.91
CA GLY A 88 17.51 -11.57 -13.73
C GLY A 88 16.52 -12.31 -14.62
N ASP A 89 15.51 -11.55 -15.02
CA ASP A 89 14.36 -11.96 -15.80
C ASP A 89 14.38 -11.26 -17.17
N VAL A 90 13.66 -11.77 -18.17
CA VAL A 90 13.50 -11.08 -19.47
C VAL A 90 12.10 -10.48 -19.60
N MET A 91 11.99 -9.30 -20.23
CA MET A 91 10.70 -8.70 -20.55
C MET A 91 9.93 -9.55 -21.58
N VAL A 92 10.64 -9.98 -22.62
CA VAL A 92 10.11 -10.83 -23.67
C VAL A 92 11.04 -12.02 -23.86
N GLY A 93 10.49 -13.23 -23.83
CA GLY A 93 11.28 -14.45 -23.96
C GLY A 93 10.45 -15.67 -24.35
N PHE A 94 10.92 -16.39 -25.36
CA PHE A 94 10.27 -17.58 -25.92
C PHE A 94 11.25 -18.77 -25.88
N ASP A 95 11.59 -19.19 -24.67
CA ASP A 95 12.63 -20.18 -24.35
C ASP A 95 12.26 -21.64 -24.69
N LYS A 96 11.03 -21.91 -25.11
CA LYS A 96 10.52 -23.25 -25.46
C LYS A 96 9.76 -23.20 -26.79
N ALA A 97 9.77 -24.32 -27.51
CA ALA A 97 9.07 -24.45 -28.80
C ALA A 97 7.58 -24.09 -28.71
N ALA A 98 6.90 -24.42 -27.61
CA ALA A 98 5.50 -24.07 -27.39
C ALA A 98 5.21 -22.56 -27.30
N PHE A 99 6.24 -21.72 -27.13
CA PHE A 99 6.12 -20.27 -27.12
C PHE A 99 6.48 -19.64 -28.46
N GLN A 100 7.04 -20.40 -29.39
CA GLN A 100 7.45 -19.93 -30.70
C GLN A 100 6.28 -20.00 -31.68
N SER A 101 6.19 -19.05 -32.60
CA SER A 101 5.11 -18.98 -33.60
C SER A 101 5.65 -18.52 -34.95
N TYR A 102 4.90 -18.78 -36.03
CA TYR A 102 5.22 -18.32 -37.40
C TYR A 102 6.59 -18.77 -37.93
N GLY A 103 7.15 -19.86 -37.40
CA GLY A 103 8.49 -20.35 -37.77
C GLY A 103 9.64 -19.52 -37.16
N LEU A 104 9.34 -18.58 -36.27
CA LEU A 104 10.31 -17.70 -35.63
C LEU A 104 10.82 -18.33 -34.33
N GLU A 105 12.15 -18.35 -34.16
CA GLU A 105 12.79 -18.94 -32.99
C GLU A 105 13.08 -17.91 -31.89
N LYS A 106 12.90 -18.32 -30.64
CA LYS A 106 13.21 -17.51 -29.46
C LYS A 106 12.63 -16.08 -29.57
N SER A 107 13.43 -15.06 -29.27
CA SER A 107 12.95 -13.67 -29.17
C SER A 107 12.72 -13.00 -30.53
N THR A 108 13.03 -13.66 -31.65
CA THR A 108 12.67 -13.15 -33.00
C THR A 108 11.15 -13.08 -33.19
N ASN A 109 10.40 -13.88 -32.42
CA ASN A 109 8.93 -13.83 -32.35
C ASN A 109 8.39 -12.48 -31.83
N ALA A 110 9.25 -11.66 -31.23
CA ALA A 110 9.02 -10.26 -30.91
C ALA A 110 10.28 -9.46 -31.24
N ALA A 111 10.52 -9.28 -32.54
CA ALA A 111 11.74 -8.68 -33.07
C ALA A 111 12.06 -7.31 -32.43
N MET A 112 13.22 -7.22 -31.80
CA MET A 112 13.75 -5.99 -31.21
C MET A 112 15.26 -5.91 -31.47
N GLY A 113 15.75 -4.72 -31.81
CA GLY A 113 17.18 -4.46 -31.97
C GLY A 113 17.88 -4.39 -30.61
N GLU A 114 19.19 -4.63 -30.59
CA GLU A 114 19.97 -4.66 -29.35
C GLU A 114 19.96 -3.32 -28.60
N ALA A 115 20.15 -2.21 -29.31
CA ALA A 115 20.18 -0.88 -28.71
C ALA A 115 18.85 -0.49 -28.01
N PRO A 116 17.67 -0.50 -28.67
CA PRO A 116 16.41 -0.18 -28.00
C PRO A 116 16.06 -1.19 -26.89
N ALA A 117 16.45 -2.45 -27.04
CA ALA A 117 16.26 -3.45 -26.00
C ALA A 117 17.08 -3.16 -24.74
N GLN A 118 18.36 -2.83 -24.91
CA GLN A 118 19.24 -2.47 -23.80
C GLN A 118 18.76 -1.19 -23.10
N GLN A 119 18.28 -0.18 -23.84
CA GLN A 119 17.77 1.06 -23.29
C GLN A 119 16.60 0.85 -22.32
N TYR A 120 15.58 0.07 -22.69
CA TYR A 120 14.47 -0.19 -21.77
C TYR A 120 14.91 -1.02 -20.57
N VAL A 121 15.86 -1.96 -20.76
CA VAL A 121 16.40 -2.77 -19.64
C VAL A 121 17.16 -1.89 -18.65
N ASP A 122 18.01 -0.98 -19.13
CA ASP A 122 18.76 -0.06 -18.29
C ASP A 122 17.83 0.90 -17.54
N ALA A 123 16.81 1.43 -18.22
CA ALA A 123 15.77 2.25 -17.60
C ALA A 123 15.02 1.49 -16.50
N LEU A 124 14.56 0.26 -16.76
CA LEU A 124 13.87 -0.54 -15.75
C LEU A 124 14.77 -0.93 -14.58
N ASN A 125 16.02 -1.32 -14.84
CA ASN A 125 17.00 -1.62 -13.80
C ASN A 125 17.25 -0.40 -12.90
N HIS A 126 17.33 0.79 -13.50
CA HIS A 126 17.46 2.05 -12.77
C HIS A 126 16.26 2.29 -11.85
N LEU A 127 15.04 2.20 -12.37
CA LEU A 127 13.81 2.41 -11.60
C LEU A 127 13.65 1.38 -10.48
N ILE A 128 13.91 0.09 -10.76
CA ILE A 128 13.86 -0.98 -9.74
C ILE A 128 14.87 -0.72 -8.61
N ARG A 129 16.07 -0.23 -8.95
CA ARG A 129 17.09 0.11 -7.94
C ARG A 129 16.63 1.27 -7.06
N GLN A 130 16.13 2.36 -7.65
CA GLN A 130 15.59 3.49 -6.89
C GLN A 130 14.47 3.06 -5.95
N GLN A 131 13.53 2.23 -6.41
CA GLN A 131 12.45 1.71 -5.57
C GLN A 131 12.97 0.88 -4.39
N LYS A 132 13.99 0.05 -4.62
CA LYS A 132 14.61 -0.74 -3.55
C LYS A 132 15.35 0.12 -2.52
N GLU A 133 16.02 1.17 -2.98
CA GLU A 133 16.72 2.10 -2.10
C GLU A 133 15.71 2.87 -1.24
N ALA A 134 14.64 3.38 -1.84
CA ALA A 134 13.60 4.14 -1.16
C ALA A 134 12.76 3.28 -0.19
N THR A 135 12.50 2.02 -0.52
CA THR A 135 11.79 1.09 0.38
C THR A 135 12.69 0.49 1.47
N GLY A 136 14.02 0.64 1.36
CA GLY A 136 15.01 0.11 2.28
C GLY A 136 15.11 -1.42 2.26
N LYS A 137 16.18 -1.98 2.84
CA LYS A 137 16.40 -3.45 2.96
C LYS A 137 15.54 -4.13 4.03
N ASN A 138 14.38 -3.57 4.39
CA ASN A 138 13.58 -4.10 5.50
C ASN A 138 12.85 -5.39 5.07
N PRO A 139 13.15 -6.56 5.67
CA PRO A 139 12.51 -7.83 5.31
C PRO A 139 10.98 -7.82 5.51
N SER A 140 10.48 -6.97 6.42
CA SER A 140 9.04 -6.81 6.69
C SER A 140 8.26 -6.11 5.57
N ARG A 141 8.95 -5.53 4.57
CA ARG A 141 8.35 -4.87 3.40
C ARG A 141 8.29 -5.77 2.16
N ARG A 142 8.60 -7.06 2.28
CA ARG A 142 8.51 -8.01 1.15
C ARG A 142 7.06 -8.16 0.71
N THR A 143 6.80 -7.75 -0.53
CA THR A 143 5.54 -7.92 -1.26
C THR A 143 5.76 -8.85 -2.44
N ASN A 144 4.68 -9.34 -3.05
CA ASN A 144 4.77 -10.15 -4.27
C ASN A 144 4.75 -9.31 -5.56
N ALA A 145 4.74 -7.98 -5.45
CA ALA A 145 4.80 -7.04 -6.56
C ALA A 145 5.46 -5.71 -6.14
N MET A 146 6.08 -5.02 -7.09
CA MET A 146 6.75 -3.73 -6.93
C MET A 146 6.19 -2.74 -7.95
N MET A 147 5.87 -1.52 -7.53
CA MET A 147 5.57 -0.46 -8.49
C MET A 147 6.85 0.31 -8.80
N VAL A 148 7.14 0.49 -10.07
CA VAL A 148 8.12 1.47 -10.56
C VAL A 148 7.37 2.63 -11.19
N TYR A 149 7.90 3.83 -11.10
CA TYR A 149 7.28 5.02 -11.68
C TYR A 149 8.33 6.05 -12.08
N TRP A 150 7.93 6.94 -12.98
CA TRP A 150 8.70 8.12 -13.36
C TRP A 150 7.76 9.24 -13.78
N PHE A 151 8.34 10.43 -13.93
CA PHE A 151 7.63 11.62 -14.40
C PHE A 151 8.25 12.07 -15.72
N LYS A 152 7.45 12.68 -16.59
CA LYS A 152 7.93 13.22 -17.86
C LYS A 152 8.99 14.29 -17.63
N GLU A 153 8.65 15.26 -16.78
CA GLU A 153 9.58 16.27 -16.30
C GLU A 153 10.06 15.92 -14.89
N HIS A 154 11.31 16.22 -14.58
CA HIS A 154 11.89 15.99 -13.27
C HIS A 154 11.09 16.72 -12.17
N ILE A 155 10.86 16.02 -11.05
CA ILE A 155 10.28 16.61 -9.84
C ILE A 155 11.25 16.43 -8.65
N PRO A 156 11.30 17.40 -7.74
CA PRO A 156 12.04 17.23 -6.49
C PRO A 156 11.46 16.09 -5.63
N PRO A 157 12.28 15.32 -4.89
CA PRO A 157 11.80 14.22 -4.05
C PRO A 157 10.75 14.63 -3.00
N GLU A 158 10.76 15.88 -2.55
CA GLU A 158 9.79 16.44 -1.61
C GLU A 158 8.40 16.73 -2.20
N GLU A 159 8.29 16.68 -3.52
CA GLU A 159 7.03 16.86 -4.24
C GLU A 159 6.55 15.56 -4.88
N ASP A 160 7.19 14.44 -4.54
CA ASP A 160 6.84 13.13 -5.09
C ASP A 160 5.61 12.55 -4.37
N PRO A 161 4.45 12.50 -5.03
CA PRO A 161 3.24 12.00 -4.40
C PRO A 161 3.28 10.48 -4.18
N PHE A 162 4.04 9.73 -4.98
CA PHE A 162 4.24 8.30 -4.72
C PHE A 162 5.10 8.07 -3.49
N SER A 163 6.10 8.91 -3.25
CA SER A 163 6.89 8.89 -2.00
C SER A 163 6.00 9.07 -0.76
N MET A 164 5.05 10.03 -0.82
CA MET A 164 4.05 10.24 0.24
C MET A 164 3.20 8.97 0.47
N LEU A 165 2.71 8.35 -0.61
CA LEU A 165 1.86 7.16 -0.54
C LEU A 165 2.59 5.92 0.03
N TYR A 166 3.85 5.72 -0.34
CA TYR A 166 4.69 4.66 0.23
C TYR A 166 5.24 4.99 1.62
N GLY A 167 5.25 6.27 2.02
CA GLY A 167 5.91 6.77 3.21
C GLY A 167 7.43 6.57 3.14
N MET A 168 8.02 6.95 1.99
CA MET A 168 9.47 6.98 1.68
C MET A 168 10.09 8.37 1.95
N GLU A 169 9.35 9.19 2.69
CA GLU A 169 9.71 10.53 3.15
C GLU A 169 10.99 10.55 4.00
N THR A 170 11.86 11.51 3.71
CA THR A 170 13.06 11.88 4.45
C THR A 170 12.74 12.46 5.84
N GLY A 171 13.76 12.62 6.70
CA GLY A 171 13.58 12.99 8.11
C GLY A 171 12.76 14.27 8.36
N GLU A 172 12.93 15.33 7.55
CA GLU A 172 12.16 16.57 7.69
C GLU A 172 10.68 16.40 7.28
N GLN A 173 10.40 15.55 6.29
CA GLN A 173 9.04 15.26 5.79
C GLN A 173 8.21 14.45 6.80
N GLN A 174 8.84 13.65 7.66
CA GLN A 174 8.13 12.82 8.66
C GLN A 174 7.37 13.62 9.72
N THR A 175 7.62 14.92 9.84
CA THR A 175 6.94 15.79 10.80
C THR A 175 5.52 16.18 10.37
N ALA A 176 5.24 16.21 9.06
CA ALA A 176 3.93 16.53 8.51
C ALA A 176 3.23 15.27 7.98
N SER A 177 1.91 15.15 8.18
CA SER A 177 1.15 14.02 7.64
C SER A 177 1.15 14.04 6.10
N ALA A 178 1.18 12.85 5.48
CA ALA A 178 1.20 12.68 4.02
C ALA A 178 -0.02 13.36 3.35
N LEU A 179 -1.19 13.34 4.01
CA LEU A 179 -2.36 14.08 3.57
C LEU A 179 -2.10 15.60 3.49
N ALA A 180 -1.47 16.17 4.52
CA ALA A 180 -1.18 17.60 4.55
C ALA A 180 -0.18 17.99 3.45
N GLN A 181 0.82 17.15 3.19
CA GLN A 181 1.79 17.35 2.11
C GLN A 181 1.13 17.30 0.73
N ALA A 182 0.32 16.27 0.46
CA ALA A 182 -0.42 16.13 -0.80
C ALA A 182 -1.37 17.33 -1.03
N ARG A 183 -2.09 17.76 0.02
CA ARG A 183 -2.97 18.94 -0.06
C ARG A 183 -2.20 20.23 -0.33
N LYS A 184 -1.09 20.46 0.37
CA LYS A 184 -0.23 21.64 0.15
C LYS A 184 0.29 21.69 -1.30
N LEU A 185 0.74 20.56 -1.83
CA LEU A 185 1.22 20.47 -3.21
C LEU A 185 0.10 20.75 -4.21
N LEU A 186 -1.08 20.15 -3.99
CA LEU A 186 -2.26 20.38 -4.84
C LEU A 186 -2.68 21.84 -4.87
N ASP A 187 -2.73 22.50 -3.71
CA ASP A 187 -3.07 23.91 -3.58
C ASP A 187 -2.01 24.81 -4.23
N ALA A 188 -0.72 24.46 -4.13
CA ALA A 188 0.36 25.17 -4.80
C ALA A 188 0.26 25.08 -6.33
N ILE A 189 -0.15 23.92 -6.88
CA ILE A 189 -0.41 23.76 -8.32
C ILE A 189 -1.60 24.62 -8.74
N ARG A 190 -2.72 24.54 -8.01
CA ARG A 190 -3.97 25.25 -8.35
C ARG A 190 -3.88 26.77 -8.23
N SER A 191 -3.09 27.27 -7.28
CA SER A 191 -2.83 28.70 -7.11
C SER A 191 -1.82 29.27 -8.11
N GLY A 192 -1.21 28.43 -8.96
CA GLY A 192 -0.22 28.84 -9.95
C GLY A 192 1.22 28.91 -9.42
N ASN A 193 1.44 28.78 -8.11
CA ASN A 193 2.77 28.79 -7.49
C ASN A 193 3.68 27.64 -7.97
N ARG A 194 3.10 26.52 -8.39
CA ARG A 194 3.78 25.37 -9.01
C ARG A 194 3.15 24.99 -10.36
N SER A 195 2.83 25.97 -11.20
CA SER A 195 2.15 25.78 -12.49
C SER A 195 2.87 24.82 -13.45
N ALA A 196 4.20 24.78 -13.43
CA ALA A 196 5.00 23.85 -14.24
C ALA A 196 4.66 22.37 -13.99
N LEU A 197 4.29 22.01 -12.75
CA LEU A 197 3.88 20.65 -12.41
C LEU A 197 2.46 20.32 -12.92
N GLY A 198 1.62 21.33 -13.17
CA GLY A 198 0.24 21.13 -13.63
C GLY A 198 0.15 20.42 -14.98
N ASN A 199 1.12 20.64 -15.88
CA ASN A 199 1.20 20.02 -17.20
C ASN A 199 2.10 18.78 -17.27
N ASN A 200 2.74 18.42 -16.14
CA ASN A 200 3.59 17.24 -16.07
C ASN A 200 2.75 15.96 -16.18
N HIS A 201 3.38 14.86 -16.58
CA HIS A 201 2.77 13.54 -16.68
C HIS A 201 3.53 12.55 -15.82
N TYR A 202 2.81 11.59 -15.24
CA TYR A 202 3.40 10.45 -14.56
C TYR A 202 3.18 9.17 -15.37
N TYR A 203 4.06 8.21 -15.14
CA TYR A 203 3.96 6.85 -15.64
C TYR A 203 4.32 5.91 -14.51
N ALA A 204 3.56 4.84 -14.34
CA ALA A 204 3.76 3.87 -13.29
C ALA A 204 3.42 2.46 -13.81
N MET A 205 4.18 1.48 -13.34
CA MET A 205 4.03 0.10 -13.75
C MET A 205 4.23 -0.82 -12.55
N THR A 206 3.31 -1.78 -12.37
CA THR A 206 3.43 -2.81 -11.34
C THR A 206 4.11 -4.04 -11.92
N LEU A 207 5.23 -4.45 -11.31
CA LEU A 207 6.09 -5.54 -11.74
C LEU A 207 6.12 -6.68 -10.73
N SER A 208 6.19 -7.91 -11.24
CA SER A 208 6.59 -9.09 -10.47
C SER A 208 7.43 -10.01 -11.36
N GLY A 209 8.09 -11.01 -10.77
CA GLY A 209 8.72 -12.06 -11.56
C GLY A 209 7.83 -13.28 -11.75
N ALA A 210 8.02 -13.97 -12.86
CA ALA A 210 7.38 -15.23 -13.18
C ALA A 210 8.36 -16.14 -13.93
N SER A 211 9.06 -17.00 -13.19
CA SER A 211 9.91 -18.07 -13.75
C SER A 211 10.93 -17.59 -14.80
N GLY A 212 11.66 -16.50 -14.53
CA GLY A 212 12.66 -15.96 -15.47
C GLY A 212 12.12 -14.89 -16.41
N ARG A 213 10.85 -14.50 -16.26
CA ARG A 213 10.20 -13.43 -17.03
C ARG A 213 9.70 -12.32 -16.12
N VAL A 214 9.75 -11.10 -16.64
CA VAL A 214 9.07 -9.97 -16.02
C VAL A 214 7.59 -10.08 -16.31
N MET A 215 6.78 -9.99 -15.26
CA MET A 215 5.33 -9.92 -15.35
C MET A 215 4.91 -8.49 -15.07
N VAL A 216 4.47 -7.79 -16.12
CA VAL A 216 3.79 -6.51 -16.01
C VAL A 216 2.35 -6.78 -15.56
N ARG A 217 2.04 -6.40 -14.32
CA ARG A 217 0.72 -6.61 -13.70
C ARG A 217 -0.25 -5.51 -14.08
N ASP A 218 0.25 -4.28 -14.25
CA ASP A 218 -0.55 -3.10 -14.52
C ASP A 218 0.32 -1.95 -15.04
N TRP A 219 -0.30 -1.04 -15.78
CA TRP A 219 0.27 0.18 -16.34
C TRP A 219 -0.68 1.34 -16.08
N MET A 220 -0.15 2.44 -15.55
CA MET A 220 -0.92 3.63 -15.21
C MET A 220 -0.15 4.87 -15.66
N ASP A 221 -0.82 5.78 -16.36
CA ASP A 221 -0.28 7.09 -16.71
C ASP A 221 -1.37 8.14 -16.66
N GLY A 222 -0.97 9.40 -16.58
CA GLY A 222 -1.91 10.51 -16.54
C GLY A 222 -1.26 11.83 -16.14
N GLN A 223 -2.11 12.84 -15.95
CA GLN A 223 -1.65 14.16 -15.54
C GLN A 223 -1.18 14.14 -14.08
N PHE A 224 -0.05 14.78 -13.81
CA PHE A 224 0.53 14.88 -12.47
C PHE A 224 -0.43 15.53 -11.46
N VAL A 225 -1.15 16.58 -11.85
CA VAL A 225 -2.13 17.25 -10.96
C VAL A 225 -3.26 16.32 -10.54
N GLN A 226 -3.70 15.41 -11.41
CA GLN A 226 -4.72 14.42 -11.10
C GLN A 226 -4.17 13.37 -10.13
N LEU A 227 -2.93 12.91 -10.33
CA LEU A 227 -2.26 12.01 -9.39
C LEU A 227 -2.20 12.58 -7.97
N VAL A 228 -1.78 13.84 -7.81
CA VAL A 228 -1.71 14.49 -6.50
C VAL A 228 -3.11 14.58 -5.88
N ALA A 229 -4.13 14.94 -6.66
CA ALA A 229 -5.52 14.98 -6.19
C ALA A 229 -6.06 13.61 -5.77
N HIS A 230 -5.73 12.53 -6.51
CA HIS A 230 -6.15 11.18 -6.18
C HIS A 230 -5.44 10.65 -4.92
N ILE A 231 -4.18 11.00 -4.71
CA ILE A 231 -3.42 10.63 -3.50
C ILE A 231 -3.91 11.40 -2.28
N GLU A 232 -4.22 12.69 -2.39
CA GLU A 232 -4.92 13.45 -1.35
C GLU A 232 -6.27 12.79 -1.00
N ALA A 233 -7.05 12.44 -2.03
CA ALA A 233 -8.33 11.77 -1.84
C ALA A 233 -8.18 10.41 -1.17
N TRP A 234 -7.16 9.60 -1.53
CA TRP A 234 -6.89 8.31 -0.89
C TRP A 234 -6.72 8.43 0.63
N PHE A 235 -5.92 9.39 1.10
CA PHE A 235 -5.74 9.60 2.54
C PHE A 235 -7.00 10.14 3.21
N THR A 236 -7.69 11.11 2.60
CA THR A 236 -8.97 11.63 3.10
C THR A 236 -10.05 10.53 3.20
N ASP A 237 -10.16 9.69 2.18
CA ASP A 237 -11.09 8.56 2.12
C ASP A 237 -10.79 7.53 3.21
N MET A 238 -9.54 7.40 3.65
CA MET A 238 -9.13 6.47 4.72
C MET A 238 -9.11 7.07 6.12
N ALA A 239 -9.20 8.40 6.27
CA ALA A 239 -9.15 9.07 7.56
C ALA A 239 -10.19 8.51 8.54
N ILE A 240 -9.74 7.98 9.68
CA ILE A 240 -10.61 7.34 10.67
C ILE A 240 -10.16 7.75 12.07
N VAL A 241 -11.09 7.82 13.03
CA VAL A 241 -10.78 8.07 14.43
C VAL A 241 -9.73 7.08 14.96
N HIS A 242 -8.82 7.57 15.79
CA HIS A 242 -7.83 6.71 16.43
C HIS A 242 -8.52 5.73 17.38
N ARG A 243 -8.17 4.44 17.31
CA ARG A 243 -8.69 3.39 18.22
C ARG A 243 -8.66 3.76 19.70
N GLU A 244 -7.70 4.56 20.16
CA GLU A 244 -7.61 4.99 21.58
C GLU A 244 -8.58 6.12 21.96
N GLY A 245 -9.34 6.66 21.00
CA GLY A 245 -10.28 7.76 21.24
C GLY A 245 -9.60 9.13 21.23
N GLY A 246 -10.20 10.07 21.97
CA GLY A 246 -9.63 11.41 22.18
C GLY A 246 -9.87 12.43 21.06
N ASN A 247 -10.93 12.24 20.26
CA ASN A 247 -11.26 13.11 19.11
C ASN A 247 -10.11 13.33 18.11
N ARG A 248 -9.17 12.38 18.04
CA ARG A 248 -7.98 12.44 17.19
C ARG A 248 -8.12 11.48 16.01
N LEU A 249 -7.68 11.90 14.82
CA LEU A 249 -7.54 11.01 13.67
C LEU A 249 -6.38 10.05 13.86
N ALA A 250 -6.52 8.85 13.30
CA ALA A 250 -5.42 7.92 13.15
C ALA A 250 -4.35 8.50 12.20
N PRO A 251 -3.07 8.13 12.37
CA PRO A 251 -2.05 8.46 11.39
C PRO A 251 -2.42 7.96 9.98
N ASP A 252 -1.99 8.70 8.97
CA ASP A 252 -2.21 8.33 7.57
C ASP A 252 -1.63 6.94 7.29
N PRO A 253 -2.44 6.00 6.76
CA PRO A 253 -1.95 4.66 6.52
C PRO A 253 -1.03 4.64 5.31
N LYS A 254 0.23 4.24 5.51
CA LYS A 254 1.13 3.91 4.39
C LYS A 254 0.51 2.82 3.52
N PHE A 255 0.78 2.85 2.21
CA PHE A 255 0.20 1.91 1.25
C PHE A 255 0.34 0.43 1.67
N LEU A 256 1.54 0.01 2.10
CA LEU A 256 1.78 -1.37 2.55
C LEU A 256 1.06 -1.72 3.85
N ALA A 257 0.73 -0.75 4.70
CA ALA A 257 -0.09 -1.00 5.88
C ALA A 257 -1.55 -1.31 5.51
N VAL A 258 -2.06 -0.68 4.44
CA VAL A 258 -3.37 -1.01 3.86
C VAL A 258 -3.37 -2.43 3.31
N GLY A 259 -2.42 -2.75 2.42
CA GLY A 259 -2.30 -4.10 1.86
C GLY A 259 -2.07 -5.17 2.93
N GLY A 260 -1.16 -4.93 3.87
CA GLY A 260 -0.89 -5.84 4.99
C GLY A 260 -2.09 -6.04 5.92
N SER A 261 -3.03 -5.10 5.96
CA SER A 261 -4.24 -5.23 6.79
C SER A 261 -5.24 -6.27 6.27
N LEU A 262 -5.13 -6.66 4.99
CA LEU A 262 -5.95 -7.67 4.30
C LEU A 262 -5.44 -9.10 4.52
N VAL A 263 -4.19 -9.27 4.95
CA VAL A 263 -3.54 -10.58 5.10
C VAL A 263 -3.03 -10.78 6.54
N ARG A 264 -2.45 -11.95 6.80
CA ARG A 264 -1.80 -12.23 8.09
C ARG A 264 -0.38 -11.69 8.12
N GLU A 265 0.38 -11.97 7.08
CA GLU A 265 1.74 -11.46 6.88
C GLU A 265 1.81 -10.78 5.51
N LEU A 266 2.56 -9.68 5.41
CA LEU A 266 2.61 -8.89 4.15
C LEU A 266 3.12 -9.70 2.95
N LYS A 267 3.98 -10.71 3.19
CA LYS A 267 4.48 -11.63 2.16
C LYS A 267 3.37 -12.47 1.52
N ASP A 268 2.23 -12.62 2.19
CA ASP A 268 1.08 -13.39 1.69
C ASP A 268 0.17 -12.52 0.81
N LEU A 269 0.43 -11.20 0.72
CA LEU A 269 -0.36 -10.28 -0.12
C LEU A 269 -0.15 -10.63 -1.60
N PRO A 270 -1.19 -11.04 -2.34
CA PRO A 270 -1.03 -11.39 -3.75
C PRO A 270 -0.56 -10.21 -4.59
N ALA A 271 0.23 -10.51 -5.63
CA ALA A 271 0.69 -9.51 -6.60
C ALA A 271 -0.48 -8.78 -7.27
N SER A 272 -1.54 -9.53 -7.62
CA SER A 272 -2.77 -8.98 -8.20
C SER A 272 -3.50 -8.04 -7.24
N THR A 273 -3.65 -8.41 -5.97
CA THR A 273 -4.26 -7.55 -4.94
C THR A 273 -3.46 -6.27 -4.76
N THR A 274 -2.13 -6.36 -4.78
CA THR A 274 -1.24 -5.19 -4.70
C THR A 274 -1.48 -4.25 -5.86
N SER A 275 -1.57 -4.79 -7.08
CA SER A 275 -1.85 -4.04 -8.30
C SER A 275 -3.21 -3.34 -8.25
N VAL A 276 -4.25 -4.05 -7.83
CA VAL A 276 -5.61 -3.51 -7.69
C VAL A 276 -5.66 -2.36 -6.67
N LEU A 277 -4.95 -2.48 -5.55
CA LEU A 277 -4.84 -1.40 -4.56
C LEU A 277 -4.12 -0.18 -5.12
N TRP A 278 -3.06 -0.37 -5.92
CA TRP A 278 -2.36 0.73 -6.60
C TRP A 278 -3.29 1.48 -7.53
N HIS A 279 -3.98 0.75 -8.39
CA HIS A 279 -4.91 1.33 -9.35
C HIS A 279 -6.04 2.09 -8.63
N ALA A 280 -6.57 1.53 -7.55
CA ALA A 280 -7.57 2.22 -6.73
C ALA A 280 -7.03 3.53 -6.12
N ALA A 281 -5.80 3.54 -5.63
CA ALA A 281 -5.18 4.75 -5.06
C ALA A 281 -4.90 5.81 -6.15
N VAL A 282 -4.29 5.41 -7.26
CA VAL A 282 -3.75 6.30 -8.29
C VAL A 282 -4.81 6.84 -9.23
N ALA A 283 -5.88 6.08 -9.49
CA ALA A 283 -6.97 6.48 -10.39
C ALA A 283 -8.29 6.75 -9.65
N GLN A 284 -8.26 6.83 -8.31
CA GLN A 284 -9.43 7.09 -7.46
C GLN A 284 -10.61 6.13 -7.70
N LEU A 285 -10.34 4.89 -8.09
CA LEU A 285 -11.38 3.91 -8.40
C LEU A 285 -12.10 3.38 -7.15
N PRO A 286 -13.33 2.85 -7.28
CA PRO A 286 -14.01 2.15 -6.19
C PRO A 286 -13.13 1.05 -5.60
N ILE A 287 -13.19 0.86 -4.28
CA ILE A 287 -12.52 -0.27 -3.62
C ILE A 287 -13.29 -1.55 -4.00
N PRO A 288 -12.65 -2.58 -4.57
CA PRO A 288 -13.39 -3.78 -4.99
C PRO A 288 -13.99 -4.54 -3.82
N GLN A 289 -15.20 -5.06 -4.02
CA GLN A 289 -15.96 -5.83 -3.05
C GLN A 289 -15.17 -7.00 -2.42
N PRO A 290 -14.33 -7.76 -3.16
CA PRO A 290 -13.52 -8.81 -2.56
C PRO A 290 -12.50 -8.31 -1.52
N LEU A 291 -11.95 -7.10 -1.69
CA LEU A 291 -11.02 -6.52 -0.72
C LEU A 291 -11.75 -6.08 0.55
N MET A 292 -12.97 -5.56 0.38
CA MET A 292 -13.86 -5.24 1.49
C MET A 292 -14.22 -6.50 2.30
N ALA A 293 -14.56 -7.60 1.63
CA ALA A 293 -14.83 -8.88 2.28
C ALA A 293 -13.61 -9.41 3.06
N GLN A 294 -12.40 -9.34 2.46
CA GLN A 294 -11.16 -9.71 3.16
C GLN A 294 -10.90 -8.81 4.37
N ALA A 295 -11.09 -7.50 4.25
CA ALA A 295 -10.92 -6.58 5.37
C ALA A 295 -11.88 -6.92 6.53
N LEU A 296 -13.15 -7.22 6.24
CA LEU A 296 -14.11 -7.62 7.26
C LEU A 296 -13.77 -8.95 7.92
N ASP A 297 -13.32 -9.95 7.15
CA ASP A 297 -12.90 -11.23 7.72
C ASP A 297 -11.70 -11.07 8.68
N ARG A 298 -10.71 -10.26 8.30
CA ARG A 298 -9.57 -9.94 9.17
C ARG A 298 -9.98 -9.12 10.39
N PHE A 299 -10.96 -8.22 10.27
CA PHE A 299 -11.51 -7.48 11.41
C PHE A 299 -12.22 -8.41 12.40
N ARG A 300 -13.09 -9.29 11.91
CA ARG A 300 -13.76 -10.32 12.71
C ARG A 300 -12.76 -11.24 13.40
N SER A 301 -11.73 -11.68 12.69
CA SER A 301 -10.65 -12.49 13.26
C SER A 301 -9.92 -11.76 14.38
N ALA A 302 -9.61 -10.47 14.21
CA ALA A 302 -8.96 -9.66 15.24
C ALA A 302 -9.81 -9.55 16.50
N ILE A 303 -11.14 -9.39 16.34
CA ILE A 303 -12.07 -9.35 17.47
C ILE A 303 -12.08 -10.67 18.25
N VAL A 304 -12.18 -11.81 17.56
CA VAL A 304 -12.22 -13.13 18.21
C VAL A 304 -10.92 -13.42 18.99
N LYS A 305 -9.79 -12.88 18.51
CA LYS A 305 -8.47 -13.05 19.13
C LYS A 305 -8.07 -11.93 20.09
N ASP A 306 -8.95 -10.96 20.33
CA ASP A 306 -8.66 -9.75 21.11
C ASP A 306 -7.42 -8.97 20.63
N GLU A 307 -7.19 -8.96 19.32
CA GLU A 307 -6.08 -8.23 18.71
C GLU A 307 -6.39 -6.73 18.59
N THR A 308 -5.35 -5.91 18.63
CA THR A 308 -5.47 -4.47 18.40
C THR A 308 -6.00 -4.19 16.98
N PHE A 309 -7.06 -3.37 16.89
CA PHE A 309 -7.67 -3.05 15.59
C PHE A 309 -6.77 -2.18 14.71
N SER A 310 -6.53 -2.63 13.48
CA SER A 310 -5.77 -1.87 12.48
C SER A 310 -6.56 -0.65 11.99
N HIS A 311 -5.96 0.55 12.10
CA HIS A 311 -6.54 1.77 11.53
C HIS A 311 -6.62 1.71 10.01
N ALA A 312 -5.58 1.18 9.35
CA ALA A 312 -5.56 1.03 7.89
C ALA A 312 -6.71 0.15 7.40
N ARG A 313 -7.06 -0.90 8.14
CA ARG A 313 -8.21 -1.77 7.82
C ARG A 313 -9.53 -1.03 7.92
N MET A 314 -9.75 -0.31 9.02
CA MET A 314 -10.99 0.43 9.23
C MET A 314 -11.10 1.61 8.26
N GLY A 315 -9.98 2.26 7.94
CA GLY A 315 -9.87 3.27 6.90
C GLY A 315 -10.23 2.70 5.52
N LEU A 316 -9.74 1.51 5.16
CA LEU A 316 -10.10 0.85 3.90
C LEU A 316 -11.59 0.49 3.82
N ILE A 317 -12.15 -0.03 4.92
CA ILE A 317 -13.59 -0.31 5.01
C ILE A 317 -14.40 0.98 4.85
N LYS A 318 -13.99 2.09 5.50
CA LYS A 318 -14.64 3.40 5.33
C LYS A 318 -14.51 3.90 3.89
N ALA A 319 -13.33 3.82 3.31
CA ALA A 319 -13.05 4.25 1.93
C ALA A 319 -13.90 3.51 0.90
N TYR A 320 -14.21 2.22 1.12
CA TYR A 320 -15.16 1.47 0.28
C TYR A 320 -16.51 2.20 0.17
N PHE A 321 -17.07 2.66 1.29
CA PHE A 321 -18.34 3.39 1.30
C PHE A 321 -18.20 4.81 0.76
N VAL A 322 -17.13 5.52 1.13
CA VAL A 322 -16.87 6.90 0.66
C VAL A 322 -16.86 6.97 -0.87
N ARG A 323 -16.35 5.93 -1.53
CA ARG A 323 -16.24 5.83 -3.00
C ARG A 323 -17.49 5.28 -3.69
N GLN A 324 -18.55 4.96 -2.97
CA GLN A 324 -19.85 4.66 -3.56
C GLN A 324 -20.56 5.95 -4.00
N PRO A 325 -21.54 5.88 -4.92
CA PRO A 325 -22.42 7.00 -5.21
C PRO A 325 -23.01 7.57 -3.91
N GLN A 326 -22.89 8.89 -3.71
CA GLN A 326 -23.38 9.63 -2.52
C GLN A 326 -22.68 9.29 -1.19
N GLY A 327 -21.71 8.37 -1.16
CA GLY A 327 -21.07 7.87 0.05
C GLY A 327 -20.29 8.91 0.87
N LYS A 328 -19.71 9.92 0.19
CA LYS A 328 -18.97 11.03 0.85
C LYS A 328 -19.80 11.78 1.89
N ALA A 329 -21.10 11.95 1.68
CA ALA A 329 -21.96 12.67 2.61
C ALA A 329 -22.36 11.84 3.83
N LEU A 330 -22.30 10.50 3.73
CA LEU A 330 -22.79 9.57 4.74
C LEU A 330 -21.69 9.14 5.73
N MET A 331 -20.44 9.07 5.25
CA MET A 331 -19.33 8.54 6.03
C MET A 331 -18.46 9.64 6.62
N GLN A 332 -18.27 9.58 7.94
CA GLN A 332 -17.39 10.48 8.68
C GLN A 332 -16.23 9.70 9.32
N PRO A 333 -15.08 10.33 9.62
CA PRO A 333 -13.99 9.69 10.34
C PRO A 333 -14.36 9.28 11.78
N TYR A 334 -15.24 10.06 12.41
CA TYR A 334 -15.68 9.91 13.79
C TYR A 334 -17.06 9.25 13.88
N LEU A 335 -17.51 8.99 15.12
CA LEU A 335 -18.85 8.49 15.39
C LEU A 335 -19.89 9.44 14.79
N ASN A 336 -20.83 8.89 14.02
CA ASN A 336 -22.00 9.60 13.51
C ASN A 336 -23.26 9.09 14.24
N PRO A 337 -23.74 9.77 15.29
CA PRO A 337 -24.95 9.36 16.02
C PRO A 337 -26.21 9.36 15.16
N ASP A 338 -26.20 10.10 14.05
CA ASP A 338 -27.31 10.31 13.14
C ASP A 338 -27.14 9.58 11.80
N HIS A 339 -26.25 8.57 11.73
CA HIS A 339 -26.10 7.76 10.52
C HIS A 339 -27.47 7.17 10.11
N PRO A 340 -27.85 7.19 8.82
CA PRO A 340 -29.21 6.77 8.43
C PRO A 340 -29.42 5.25 8.49
N ASP A 341 -28.34 4.47 8.39
CA ASP A 341 -28.43 3.01 8.27
C ASP A 341 -28.50 2.30 9.64
N PRO A 342 -29.50 1.42 9.88
CA PRO A 342 -29.64 0.68 11.14
C PRO A 342 -28.49 -0.30 11.42
N ALA A 343 -27.80 -0.82 10.40
CA ALA A 343 -26.66 -1.72 10.59
C ALA A 343 -25.51 -1.03 11.33
N TYR A 344 -25.27 0.25 11.04
CA TYR A 344 -24.31 1.08 11.76
C TYR A 344 -24.66 1.18 13.25
N HIS A 345 -25.93 1.40 13.56
CA HIS A 345 -26.43 1.48 14.95
C HIS A 345 -26.41 0.14 15.68
N CYS A 346 -26.61 -0.98 14.99
CA CYS A 346 -26.36 -2.30 15.58
C CYS A 346 -24.90 -2.46 16.03
N GLY A 347 -23.95 -1.99 15.22
CA GLY A 347 -22.53 -1.94 15.59
C GLY A 347 -22.28 -1.08 16.83
N ARG A 348 -22.83 0.14 16.85
CA ARG A 348 -22.76 1.04 18.01
C ARG A 348 -23.32 0.39 19.28
N LEU A 349 -24.48 -0.25 19.17
CA LEU A 349 -25.13 -0.90 20.31
C LEU A 349 -24.25 -2.01 20.89
N LEU A 350 -23.63 -2.83 20.04
CA LEU A 350 -22.69 -3.86 20.52
C LEU A 350 -21.50 -3.26 21.26
N ALA A 351 -20.97 -2.12 20.81
CA ALA A 351 -19.87 -1.43 21.49
C ALA A 351 -20.28 -0.90 22.87
N VAL A 352 -21.47 -0.31 22.99
CA VAL A 352 -22.04 0.17 24.27
C VAL A 352 -22.25 -1.01 25.23
N LEU A 353 -22.86 -2.09 24.76
CA LEU A 353 -23.10 -3.30 25.57
C LEU A 353 -21.80 -3.96 26.05
N ALA A 354 -20.77 -3.98 25.19
CA ALA A 354 -19.44 -4.48 25.57
C ALA A 354 -18.80 -3.63 26.66
N LYS A 355 -18.90 -2.30 26.56
CA LYS A 355 -18.37 -1.38 27.57
C LYS A 355 -19.12 -1.44 28.89
N LEU A 356 -20.44 -1.58 28.83
CA LEU A 356 -21.28 -1.84 30.00
C LEU A 356 -20.86 -3.12 30.72
N GLN A 357 -20.65 -4.23 29.98
CA GLN A 357 -20.19 -5.48 30.58
C GLN A 357 -18.82 -5.30 31.26
N GLN A 358 -17.88 -4.64 30.58
CA GLN A 358 -16.54 -4.37 31.12
C GLN A 358 -16.62 -3.52 32.39
N ALA A 359 -17.46 -2.49 32.42
CA ALA A 359 -17.66 -1.66 33.61
C ALA A 359 -18.27 -2.43 34.78
N ALA A 360 -19.19 -3.36 34.50
CA ALA A 360 -19.92 -4.10 35.53
C ALA A 360 -19.16 -5.30 36.11
N LEU A 361 -18.28 -5.93 35.32
CA LEU A 361 -17.64 -7.20 35.68
C LEU A 361 -16.11 -7.17 35.63
N GLY A 362 -15.50 -6.09 35.13
CA GLY A 362 -14.07 -6.03 34.87
C GLY A 362 -13.67 -6.88 33.66
N ASP A 363 -12.50 -7.51 33.74
CA ASP A 363 -12.05 -8.45 32.72
C ASP A 363 -12.69 -9.83 32.92
N VAL A 364 -13.48 -10.26 31.92
CA VAL A 364 -14.25 -11.51 31.95
C VAL A 364 -13.66 -12.57 31.00
N GLY A 365 -12.42 -12.37 30.52
CA GLY A 365 -11.79 -13.22 29.51
C GLY A 365 -12.56 -13.12 28.19
N ALA A 366 -13.32 -14.16 27.84
CA ALA A 366 -14.18 -14.12 26.65
C ALA A 366 -15.47 -13.33 26.88
N GLY A 367 -15.40 -12.01 26.68
CA GLY A 367 -16.53 -11.09 26.78
C GLY A 367 -17.61 -11.27 25.70
N VAL A 368 -18.69 -10.48 25.81
CA VAL A 368 -19.83 -10.46 24.89
C VAL A 368 -19.39 -10.32 23.43
N VAL A 369 -18.36 -9.50 23.17
CA VAL A 369 -17.87 -9.26 21.81
C VAL A 369 -17.31 -10.54 21.18
N GLN A 370 -16.37 -11.22 21.84
CA GLN A 370 -15.72 -12.42 21.28
C GLN A 370 -16.73 -13.53 20.97
N ARG A 371 -17.78 -13.65 21.79
CA ARG A 371 -18.82 -14.68 21.63
C ARG A 371 -19.88 -14.34 20.60
N PHE A 372 -20.29 -13.08 20.53
CA PHE A 372 -21.49 -12.69 19.78
C PHE A 372 -21.20 -11.83 18.55
N TYR A 373 -19.99 -11.29 18.34
CA TYR A 373 -19.73 -10.41 17.20
C TYR A 373 -20.07 -11.05 15.85
N ALA A 374 -19.67 -12.30 15.62
CA ALA A 374 -19.93 -12.99 14.34
C ALA A 374 -21.44 -13.19 14.07
N ALA A 375 -22.22 -13.50 15.10
CA ALA A 375 -23.67 -13.66 14.97
C ALA A 375 -24.38 -12.30 14.89
N ALA A 376 -23.96 -11.32 15.70
CA ALA A 376 -24.56 -9.98 15.72
C ALA A 376 -24.32 -9.21 14.42
N SER A 377 -23.14 -9.38 13.79
CA SER A 377 -22.82 -8.75 12.52
C SER A 377 -23.51 -9.38 11.32
N THR A 378 -24.00 -10.63 11.41
CA THR A 378 -24.69 -11.30 10.29
C THR A 378 -26.20 -11.38 10.48
N ALA A 379 -26.68 -11.58 11.71
CA ALA A 379 -28.09 -11.70 12.08
C ALA A 379 -28.41 -10.92 13.37
N PRO A 380 -28.44 -9.56 13.31
CA PRO A 380 -28.75 -8.71 14.45
C PRO A 380 -30.07 -9.08 15.15
N GLY A 381 -31.14 -9.31 14.38
CA GLY A 381 -32.48 -9.58 14.91
C GLY A 381 -32.58 -10.83 15.78
N LEU A 382 -31.74 -11.84 15.54
CA LEU A 382 -31.69 -13.05 16.37
C LEU A 382 -30.74 -12.92 17.58
N THR A 383 -29.83 -11.95 17.55
CA THR A 383 -28.75 -11.84 18.54
C THR A 383 -29.04 -10.77 19.61
N PHE A 384 -29.54 -9.60 19.21
CA PHE A 384 -29.63 -8.44 20.12
C PHE A 384 -30.70 -8.58 21.20
N GLY A 385 -31.81 -9.29 20.95
CA GLY A 385 -32.83 -9.51 21.98
C GLY A 385 -32.25 -10.13 23.26
N ARG A 386 -31.39 -11.14 23.11
CA ARG A 386 -30.68 -11.77 24.23
C ARG A 386 -29.64 -10.84 24.86
N LEU A 387 -28.85 -10.12 24.04
CA LEU A 387 -27.80 -9.23 24.55
C LEU A 387 -28.36 -8.06 25.36
N VAL A 388 -29.43 -7.42 24.87
CA VAL A 388 -30.13 -6.35 25.57
C VAL A 388 -30.79 -6.88 26.84
N GLY A 389 -31.40 -8.07 26.81
CA GLY A 389 -31.92 -8.72 28.02
C GLY A 389 -30.86 -8.92 29.10
N ASN A 390 -29.69 -9.45 28.72
CA ASN A 390 -28.56 -9.65 29.64
C ASN A 390 -27.98 -8.34 30.19
N SER A 391 -28.07 -7.24 29.43
CA SER A 391 -27.53 -5.94 29.83
C SER A 391 -28.14 -5.40 31.12
N ARG A 392 -29.40 -5.76 31.42
CA ARG A 392 -30.08 -5.40 32.68
C ARG A 392 -29.33 -5.91 33.92
N ASN A 393 -28.79 -7.12 33.82
CA ASN A 393 -28.00 -7.71 34.91
C ASN A 393 -26.66 -6.98 35.11
N HIS A 394 -26.11 -6.38 34.04
CA HIS A 394 -24.90 -5.57 34.13
C HIS A 394 -25.21 -4.18 34.70
N LEU A 395 -26.31 -3.55 34.27
CA LEU A 395 -26.77 -2.26 34.81
C LEU A 395 -27.03 -2.34 36.32
N GLY A 396 -27.66 -3.43 36.80
CA GLY A 396 -27.93 -3.63 38.23
C GLY A 396 -26.68 -3.84 39.10
N LYS A 397 -25.50 -4.06 38.48
CA LYS A 397 -24.21 -4.16 39.18
C LYS A 397 -23.44 -2.85 39.21
N LEU A 398 -23.90 -1.83 38.49
CA LEU A 398 -23.30 -0.50 38.49
C LEU A 398 -24.02 0.39 39.50
N GLU A 399 -23.26 1.25 40.17
CA GLU A 399 -23.80 2.18 41.16
C GLU A 399 -24.02 3.58 40.59
N GLY A 400 -25.06 4.25 41.10
CA GLY A 400 -25.31 5.68 40.87
C GLY A 400 -25.44 6.08 39.40
N GLY A 401 -24.84 7.24 39.06
CA GLY A 401 -25.01 7.89 37.76
C GLY A 401 -24.44 7.11 36.56
N LEU A 402 -23.54 6.15 36.78
CA LEU A 402 -22.94 5.37 35.69
C LEU A 402 -23.93 4.38 35.07
N SER A 403 -24.78 3.76 35.90
CA SER A 403 -25.85 2.88 35.42
C SER A 403 -26.84 3.64 34.54
N TYR A 404 -27.30 4.80 35.04
CA TYR A 404 -28.18 5.70 34.29
C TYR A 404 -27.54 6.18 32.98
N TRP A 405 -26.25 6.52 32.99
CA TRP A 405 -25.54 6.94 31.79
C TRP A 405 -25.53 5.84 30.71
N TYR A 406 -25.22 4.60 31.05
CA TYR A 406 -25.26 3.49 30.08
C TYR A 406 -26.68 3.21 29.57
N GLU A 407 -27.68 3.31 30.44
CA GLU A 407 -29.08 3.18 30.04
C GLU A 407 -29.47 4.25 29.01
N GLN A 408 -29.06 5.51 29.20
CA GLN A 408 -29.26 6.58 28.23
C GLN A 408 -28.53 6.32 26.91
N GLN A 409 -27.28 5.82 26.95
CA GLN A 409 -26.53 5.46 25.72
C GLN A 409 -27.23 4.34 24.94
N ILE A 410 -27.73 3.31 25.63
CA ILE A 410 -28.50 2.23 24.99
C ILE A 410 -29.78 2.79 24.37
N ALA A 411 -30.53 3.61 25.11
CA ALA A 411 -31.78 4.21 24.64
C ALA A 411 -31.56 5.11 23.40
N GLU A 412 -30.49 5.91 23.39
CA GLU A 412 -30.14 6.79 22.27
C GLU A 412 -29.86 5.99 20.99
N VAL A 413 -29.07 4.91 21.08
CA VAL A 413 -28.79 4.05 19.93
C VAL A 413 -30.05 3.29 19.49
N MET A 414 -30.81 2.74 20.43
CA MET A 414 -32.05 2.00 20.15
C MET A 414 -33.09 2.87 19.44
N LYS A 415 -33.18 4.16 19.79
CA LYS A 415 -34.07 5.11 19.11
C LYS A 415 -33.79 5.21 17.61
N LYS A 416 -32.55 5.00 17.18
CA LYS A 416 -32.15 5.05 15.76
C LYS A 416 -32.42 3.76 14.99
N LEU A 417 -32.73 2.65 15.68
CA LEU A 417 -33.03 1.36 15.05
C LEU A 417 -34.51 1.24 14.63
N GLY A 418 -35.38 2.16 15.07
CA GLY A 418 -36.82 2.09 14.81
C GLY A 418 -37.48 0.92 15.54
N ASP A 419 -38.50 0.32 14.93
CA ASP A 419 -39.37 -0.67 15.58
C ASP A 419 -38.77 -2.09 15.62
N GLN A 420 -37.77 -2.38 14.79
CA GLN A 420 -37.19 -3.72 14.70
C GLN A 420 -35.71 -3.72 14.27
N PHE A 421 -34.95 -4.67 14.80
CA PHE A 421 -33.61 -4.94 14.32
C PHE A 421 -33.62 -5.52 12.90
N PRO A 422 -32.61 -5.22 12.06
CA PRO A 422 -32.41 -5.91 10.80
C PRO A 422 -32.31 -7.43 11.03
N ARG A 423 -33.06 -8.21 10.24
CA ARG A 423 -33.06 -9.68 10.36
C ARG A 423 -31.69 -10.28 10.03
N THR A 424 -31.12 -9.84 8.91
CA THR A 424 -29.79 -10.23 8.43
C THR A 424 -29.08 -9.03 7.80
N LEU A 425 -27.75 -9.08 7.73
CA LEU A 425 -26.92 -8.06 7.09
C LEU A 425 -26.12 -8.67 5.93
N ASN A 426 -26.21 -8.03 4.76
CA ASN A 426 -25.34 -8.32 3.63
C ASN A 426 -23.90 -7.78 3.89
N LEU A 427 -23.04 -7.82 2.87
CA LEU A 427 -21.65 -7.36 3.02
C LEU A 427 -21.55 -5.87 3.38
N GLU A 428 -22.33 -5.00 2.73
CA GLU A 428 -22.37 -3.57 3.07
C GLU A 428 -22.87 -3.35 4.50
N GLY A 429 -23.96 -4.01 4.89
CA GLY A 429 -24.48 -3.94 6.26
C GLY A 429 -23.46 -4.39 7.30
N GLN A 430 -22.72 -5.47 7.04
CA GLN A 430 -21.61 -5.93 7.87
C GLN A 430 -20.48 -4.90 7.96
N GLY A 431 -20.22 -4.18 6.87
CA GLY A 431 -19.28 -3.07 6.82
C GLY A 431 -19.67 -1.89 7.71
N LEU A 432 -20.92 -1.45 7.59
CA LEU A 432 -21.47 -0.38 8.42
C LEU A 432 -21.54 -0.78 9.89
N PHE A 433 -21.89 -2.03 10.19
CA PHE A 433 -21.82 -2.60 11.54
C PHE A 433 -20.40 -2.49 12.11
N ALA A 434 -19.39 -2.91 11.35
CA ALA A 434 -18.00 -2.85 11.78
C ALA A 434 -17.53 -1.41 12.06
N LEU A 435 -17.91 -0.46 11.20
CA LEU A 435 -17.59 0.96 11.36
C LEU A 435 -18.27 1.57 12.58
N GLY A 436 -19.58 1.34 12.75
CA GLY A 436 -20.33 1.83 13.91
C GLY A 436 -19.80 1.28 15.22
N TYR A 437 -19.44 -0.01 15.25
CA TYR A 437 -18.79 -0.65 16.40
C TYR A 437 -17.44 0.00 16.72
N TYR A 438 -16.56 0.15 15.72
CA TYR A 438 -15.24 0.73 15.90
C TYR A 438 -15.28 2.19 16.37
N GLN A 439 -16.10 3.01 15.71
CA GLN A 439 -16.20 4.44 16.01
C GLN A 439 -16.86 4.70 17.36
N GLN A 440 -17.88 3.91 17.74
CA GLN A 440 -18.48 3.99 19.07
C GLN A 440 -17.49 3.55 20.15
N LEU A 441 -16.71 2.49 19.94
CA LEU A 441 -15.66 2.10 20.88
C LEU A 441 -14.62 3.20 21.10
N ALA A 442 -14.20 3.89 20.03
CA ALA A 442 -13.28 5.02 20.13
C ALA A 442 -13.91 6.21 20.87
N ALA A 443 -15.19 6.50 20.62
CA ALA A 443 -15.92 7.57 21.31
C ALA A 443 -16.12 7.29 22.81
N LEU A 444 -16.29 6.03 23.20
CA LEU A 444 -16.43 5.60 24.60
C LEU A 444 -15.09 5.59 25.37
N ARG A 445 -13.95 5.85 24.72
CA ARG A 445 -12.64 5.92 25.39
C ARG A 445 -12.35 7.36 25.84
N THR A 446 -12.07 7.51 27.13
CA THR A 446 -11.57 8.77 27.69
C THR A 446 -10.18 9.07 27.15
N PRO A 447 -9.86 10.33 26.77
CA PRO A 447 -8.50 10.70 26.40
C PRO A 447 -7.54 10.40 27.56
N LYS A 448 -6.45 9.67 27.31
CA LYS A 448 -5.32 9.67 28.25
C LYS A 448 -4.74 11.08 28.26
N LYS A 449 -4.62 11.71 29.44
CA LYS A 449 -3.70 12.85 29.60
C LYS A 449 -2.31 12.35 29.26
N ASP A 450 -1.67 12.96 28.27
CA ASP A 450 -0.25 12.71 27.99
C ASP A 450 0.55 13.06 29.25
N SER A 451 1.05 12.03 29.93
CA SER A 451 2.06 12.19 30.97
C SER A 451 3.37 12.53 30.28
N SER A 452 3.57 13.80 29.95
CA SER A 452 4.90 14.33 29.63
C SER A 452 5.78 14.11 30.84
N ASN A 453 6.65 13.11 30.75
CA ASN A 453 7.59 12.72 31.79
C ASN A 453 8.68 13.80 31.89
N SER A 454 8.40 14.87 32.64
CA SER A 454 9.41 15.80 33.13
C SER A 454 10.18 15.16 34.27
N ASN A 455 11.03 14.19 33.95
CA ASN A 455 12.12 13.79 34.84
C ASN A 455 13.39 14.52 34.39
N SER A 456 13.42 15.83 34.62
CA SER A 456 14.67 16.56 34.81
C SER A 456 15.14 16.27 36.23
N ASN A 457 15.92 15.19 36.39
CA ASN A 457 16.68 14.98 37.61
C ASN A 457 17.77 16.05 37.69
N SER A 458 17.46 17.13 38.40
CA SER A 458 18.45 17.90 39.15
C SER A 458 19.01 16.99 40.23
N ASN A 459 20.29 16.62 40.13
CA ASN A 459 21.14 16.50 41.31
C ASN A 459 22.57 16.90 40.94
N THR A 460 22.91 18.03 41.55
CA THR A 460 24.17 18.70 41.77
C THR A 460 25.28 17.78 42.31
N GLU A 461 26.51 18.08 41.86
CA GLU A 461 27.76 18.18 42.64
C GLU A 461 28.21 17.06 43.59
N GLY A 462 29.49 16.69 43.49
CA GLY A 462 30.26 16.23 44.65
C GLY A 462 31.37 15.22 44.38
N GLU A 463 32.59 15.74 44.18
CA GLU A 463 33.87 15.22 44.70
C GLU A 463 34.54 13.94 44.13
N SER A 464 35.63 14.22 43.40
CA SER A 464 37.01 13.71 43.58
C SER A 464 37.28 12.25 43.96
N LYS A 465 37.90 11.50 43.04
CA LYS A 465 39.34 11.21 43.01
C LYS A 465 39.75 10.55 41.70
#